data_AF-A0A0B2UHI7-F1
#
_entry.id   AF-A0A0B2UHI7-F1
#
_cell.length_a   1.000
_cell.length_b   1.000
_cell.length_c   1.000
_cell.angle_alpha   90.00
_cell.angle_beta   90.00
_cell.angle_gamma   90.00
#
_symmetry.space_group_name_H-M   'P 1'
#
loop_
_entity.id
_entity.type
_entity.pdbx_description
1 polymer ?
#
loop_
_entity_poly.entity_id
_entity_poly.type
_entity_poly.pdbx_seq_one_letter_code
_entity_poly.pdbx_strand_id
1 'polypeptide(L)'
;MKTEGGGAVVKFFNEVDTSDVESICLVIASKLESLANTCENRNEMAFPADTVKDTIELCSKLKERTPHHKIPTKYIQHIRDNKESSSYFNASQDALKNEEDRIITKRKMFATFRSMIKDMDAL
;
A
#
# COMPACT_ATOMS: atom_id res chain seq x y z
N MET A 1 -16.81 17.87 -35.21
CA MET A 1 -17.07 17.12 -33.97
C MET A 1 -15.75 16.63 -33.41
N LYS A 2 -15.28 17.22 -32.30
CA LYS A 2 -14.11 16.73 -31.56
C LYS A 2 -14.58 16.44 -30.15
N THR A 3 -14.75 15.16 -29.83
CA THR A 3 -14.88 14.70 -28.45
C THR A 3 -13.51 14.22 -28.02
N GLU A 4 -12.73 15.15 -27.46
CA GLU A 4 -11.50 14.81 -26.73
C GLU A 4 -11.92 14.17 -25.40
N GLY A 5 -12.08 12.84 -25.43
CA GLY A 5 -12.17 12.01 -24.24
C GLY A 5 -10.80 11.97 -23.58
N GLY A 6 -10.51 12.99 -22.77
CA GLY A 6 -9.38 13.00 -21.85
C GLY A 6 -9.63 12.01 -20.72
N GLY A 7 -9.47 10.72 -21.00
CA GLY A 7 -9.26 9.72 -19.96
C GLY A 7 -7.99 10.09 -19.23
N ALA A 8 -8.10 10.46 -17.96
CA ALA A 8 -6.93 10.66 -17.12
C ALA A 8 -6.18 9.34 -17.05
N VAL A 9 -5.13 9.22 -17.85
CA VAL A 9 -4.18 8.12 -17.76
C VAL A 9 -3.58 8.21 -16.37
N VAL A 10 -4.04 7.35 -15.48
CA VAL A 10 -3.39 7.12 -14.18
C VAL A 10 -1.99 6.63 -14.53
N LYS A 11 -1.01 7.53 -14.46
CA LYS A 11 0.39 7.17 -14.51
C LYS A 11 0.66 6.34 -13.26
N PHE A 12 0.66 5.02 -13.40
CA PHE A 12 1.24 4.15 -12.38
C PHE A 12 2.67 4.63 -12.17
N PHE A 13 2.97 4.94 -10.91
CA PHE A 13 4.25 5.48 -10.46
C PHE A 13 5.40 4.63 -11.03
N ASN A 14 6.52 5.27 -11.36
CA ASN A 14 7.77 4.57 -11.66
C ASN A 14 7.97 3.49 -10.59
N GLU A 15 8.02 2.22 -11.01
CA GLU A 15 8.34 1.11 -10.11
C GLU A 15 9.68 1.44 -9.45
N VAL A 16 9.63 1.70 -8.15
CA VAL A 16 10.84 1.80 -7.35
C VAL A 16 11.30 0.37 -7.14
N ASP A 17 12.51 0.04 -7.61
CA ASP A 17 13.10 -1.27 -7.40
C ASP A 17 13.24 -1.53 -5.89
N THR A 18 12.43 -2.46 -5.38
CA THR A 18 12.41 -2.90 -3.98
C THR A 18 13.07 -4.26 -3.78
N SER A 19 13.70 -4.83 -4.82
CA SER A 19 14.25 -6.20 -4.77
C SER A 19 15.31 -6.39 -3.67
N ASP A 20 16.18 -5.40 -3.46
CA ASP A 20 17.19 -5.38 -2.39
C ASP A 20 16.54 -5.40 -0.99
N VAL A 21 15.47 -4.61 -0.81
CA VAL A 21 14.72 -4.51 0.45
C VAL A 21 14.01 -5.82 0.77
N GLU A 22 13.36 -6.43 -0.23
CA GLU A 22 12.69 -7.73 -0.10
C GLU A 22 13.67 -8.84 0.25
N SER A 23 14.83 -8.87 -0.44
CA SER A 23 15.88 -9.84 -0.17
C SER A 23 16.39 -9.74 1.27
N ILE A 24 16.68 -8.53 1.76
CA ILE A 24 17.13 -8.30 3.14
C ILE A 24 16.07 -8.77 4.15
N CYS A 25 14.78 -8.46 3.92
CA CYS A 25 13.68 -8.92 4.77
C CYS A 25 13.60 -10.45 4.86
N LEU A 26 13.76 -11.15 3.73
CA LEU A 26 13.75 -12.62 3.70
C LEU A 26 14.94 -13.22 4.47
N VAL A 27 16.13 -12.63 4.32
CA VAL A 27 17.32 -13.08 5.06
C VAL A 27 17.15 -12.87 6.57
N ILE A 28 16.57 -11.73 6.99
CA ILE A 28 16.24 -11.48 8.40
C ILE A 28 15.26 -12.53 8.92
N ALA A 29 14.17 -12.80 8.19
CA ALA A 29 13.17 -13.79 8.59
C ALA A 29 13.79 -15.19 8.77
N SER A 30 14.63 -15.61 7.82
CA SER A 30 15.34 -16.90 7.89
C SER A 30 16.31 -16.97 9.07
N LYS A 31 17.06 -15.91 9.36
CA LYS A 31 17.94 -15.86 10.55
C LYS A 31 17.15 -15.90 11.86
N LEU A 32 16.01 -15.23 11.94
CA LEU A 32 15.13 -15.29 13.11
C LEU A 32 14.54 -16.68 13.34
N GLU A 33 14.12 -17.36 12.26
CA GLU A 33 13.68 -18.75 12.33
C GLU A 33 14.80 -19.69 12.80
N SER A 34 16.01 -19.52 12.26
CA SER A 34 17.18 -20.27 12.73
C SER A 34 17.46 -20.05 14.21
N LEU A 35 17.38 -18.80 14.69
CA LEU A 35 17.57 -18.47 16.10
C LEU A 35 16.49 -19.09 16.98
N ALA A 36 15.22 -19.10 16.54
CA ALA A 36 14.14 -19.77 17.23
C ALA A 36 14.43 -21.27 17.40
N ASN A 37 14.85 -21.94 16.31
CA ASN A 37 15.20 -23.36 16.33
C ASN A 37 16.38 -23.67 17.26
N THR A 38 17.43 -22.83 17.28
CA THR A 38 18.56 -22.98 18.21
C THR A 38 18.12 -22.83 19.66
N CYS A 39 17.21 -21.89 19.96
CA CYS A 39 16.68 -21.71 21.31
C CYS A 39 15.82 -22.90 21.77
N GLU A 40 15.15 -23.60 20.86
CA GLU A 40 14.37 -24.81 21.16
C GLU A 40 15.26 -26.05 21.35
N ASN A 41 16.45 -26.06 20.74
CA ASN A 41 17.41 -27.15 20.81
C ASN A 41 18.16 -27.17 22.16
N ARG A 42 17.63 -27.93 23.12
CA ARG A 42 18.21 -28.10 24.46
C ARG A 42 19.62 -28.71 24.50
N ASN A 43 20.11 -29.25 23.39
CA ASN A 43 21.45 -29.83 23.29
C ASN A 43 22.52 -28.82 22.89
N GLU A 44 22.11 -27.61 22.49
CA GLU A 44 22.99 -26.56 22.00
C GLU A 44 23.39 -25.64 23.16
N MET A 45 24.62 -25.80 23.66
CA MET A 45 25.09 -25.05 24.84
C MET A 45 25.66 -23.67 24.51
N ALA A 46 25.98 -23.40 23.24
CA ALA A 46 26.60 -22.16 22.82
C ALA A 46 25.55 -21.14 22.35
N PHE A 47 25.59 -19.94 22.92
CA PHE A 47 24.73 -18.83 22.48
C PHE A 47 25.15 -18.35 21.07
N PRO A 48 24.23 -18.23 20.10
CA PRO A 48 24.53 -17.85 18.72
C PRO A 48 24.75 -16.33 18.56
N ALA A 49 25.74 -15.78 19.26
CA ALA A 49 26.02 -14.34 19.32
C ALA A 49 26.25 -13.70 17.94
N ASP A 50 26.98 -14.39 17.06
CA ASP A 50 27.29 -13.90 15.72
C ASP A 50 26.02 -13.77 14.86
N THR A 51 25.14 -14.77 14.91
CA THR A 51 23.85 -14.74 14.19
C THR A 51 22.97 -13.59 14.67
N VAL A 52 22.95 -13.31 15.98
CA VAL A 52 22.22 -12.17 16.55
C VAL A 52 22.81 -10.86 16.04
N LYS A 53 24.13 -10.71 16.09
CA LYS A 53 24.84 -9.50 15.64
C LYS A 53 24.58 -9.23 14.16
N ASP A 54 24.70 -10.26 13.31
CA ASP A 54 24.39 -10.18 11.87
C ASP A 54 22.95 -9.72 11.62
N THR A 55 21.99 -10.26 12.38
CA THR A 55 20.57 -9.93 12.24
C THR A 55 20.33 -8.45 12.56
N ILE A 56 20.96 -7.93 13.63
CA ILE A 56 20.87 -6.51 13.99
C ILE A 56 21.49 -5.62 12.90
N GLU A 57 22.62 -6.03 12.32
CA GLU A 57 23.26 -5.29 11.23
C GLU A 57 22.36 -5.24 9.98
N LEU A 58 21.73 -6.37 9.63
CA LEU A 58 20.76 -6.42 8.53
C LEU A 58 19.54 -5.53 8.79
N CYS A 59 18.99 -5.51 10.01
CA CYS A 59 17.92 -4.58 10.39
C CYS A 59 18.33 -3.11 10.25
N SER A 60 19.61 -2.80 10.54
CA SER A 60 20.14 -1.45 10.40
C SER A 60 20.27 -1.06 8.93
N LYS A 61 20.79 -1.95 8.08
CA LYS A 61 20.84 -1.77 6.62
C LYS A 61 19.44 -1.61 6.03
N LEU A 62 18.47 -2.40 6.49
CA LEU A 62 17.08 -2.28 6.05
C LEU A 62 16.54 -0.88 6.33
N LYS A 63 16.76 -0.33 7.52
CA LYS A 63 16.33 1.02 7.90
C LYS A 63 16.92 2.11 6.99
N GLU A 64 18.18 1.97 6.58
CA GLU A 64 18.86 2.92 5.69
C GLU A 64 18.37 2.81 4.23
N ARG A 65 18.06 1.59 3.79
CA ARG A 65 17.65 1.28 2.41
C ARG A 65 16.16 1.52 2.15
N THR A 66 15.33 1.52 3.19
CA THR A 66 13.89 1.67 3.03
C THR A 66 13.53 3.13 2.72
N PRO A 67 12.86 3.42 1.60
CA PRO A 67 12.40 4.78 1.32
C PRO A 67 11.47 5.28 2.43
N HIS A 68 11.74 6.48 2.96
CA HIS A 68 10.95 7.10 4.03
C HIS A 68 9.61 7.64 3.52
N HIS A 69 8.79 6.78 2.93
CA HIS A 69 7.44 7.13 2.51
C HIS A 69 6.50 7.12 3.71
N LYS A 70 5.63 8.12 3.80
CA LYS A 70 4.60 8.17 4.84
C LYS A 70 3.58 7.08 4.54
N ILE A 71 3.65 5.99 5.30
CA ILE A 71 2.65 4.93 5.25
C ILE A 71 1.40 5.39 6.03
N PRO A 72 0.19 5.31 5.46
CA PRO A 72 -1.03 5.67 6.16
C PRO A 72 -1.21 4.86 7.45
N THR A 73 -1.53 5.52 8.57
CA THR A 73 -1.74 4.85 9.86
C THR A 73 -2.84 3.78 9.80
N LYS A 74 -3.88 4.01 8.97
CA LYS A 74 -4.94 3.03 8.74
C LYS A 74 -4.43 1.75 8.08
N TYR A 75 -3.49 1.84 7.14
CA TYR A 75 -2.85 0.68 6.54
C TYR A 75 -2.01 -0.08 7.57
N ILE A 76 -1.24 0.63 8.40
CA ILE A 76 -0.46 0.01 9.48
C ILE A 76 -1.37 -0.75 10.44
N GLN A 77 -2.49 -0.16 10.85
CA GLN A 77 -3.46 -0.84 11.72
C GLN A 77 -4.08 -2.07 11.05
N HIS A 78 -4.41 -1.97 9.75
CA HIS A 78 -4.96 -3.09 8.99
C HIS A 78 -4.02 -4.30 8.96
N ILE A 79 -2.72 -4.08 8.75
CA ILE A 79 -1.71 -5.14 8.81
C ILE A 79 -1.55 -5.68 10.25
N ARG A 80 -1.59 -4.81 11.27
CA ARG A 80 -1.55 -5.23 12.69
C ARG A 80 -2.74 -6.10 13.09
N ASP A 81 -3.91 -5.87 12.50
CA ASP A 81 -5.10 -6.70 12.67
C ASP A 81 -5.00 -8.05 11.93
N ASN A 82 -3.84 -8.38 11.36
CA ASN A 82 -3.58 -9.59 10.59
C ASN A 82 -4.47 -9.73 9.34
N LYS A 83 -4.82 -8.61 8.71
CA LYS A 83 -5.59 -8.58 7.46
C LYS A 83 -4.64 -8.48 6.27
N GLU A 84 -5.01 -9.10 5.16
CA GLU A 84 -4.22 -9.07 3.93
C GLU A 84 -4.06 -7.64 3.38
N SER A 85 -2.86 -7.31 2.91
CA SER A 85 -2.56 -5.99 2.33
C SER A 85 -3.43 -5.66 1.11
N SER A 86 -3.66 -6.66 0.26
CA SER A 86 -4.51 -6.58 -0.95
C SER A 86 -5.91 -6.06 -0.61
N SER A 87 -6.52 -6.56 0.47
CA SER A 87 -7.87 -6.18 0.89
C SER A 87 -8.00 -4.70 1.26
N TYR A 88 -6.95 -4.08 1.81
CA TYR A 88 -6.94 -2.65 2.10
C TYR A 88 -6.98 -1.81 0.82
N PHE A 89 -6.17 -2.19 -0.18
CA PHE A 89 -6.11 -1.49 -1.45
C PHE A 89 -7.40 -1.67 -2.25
N ASN A 90 -7.97 -2.88 -2.26
CA ASN A 90 -9.27 -3.15 -2.89
C ASN A 90 -10.37 -2.30 -2.26
N ALA A 91 -10.47 -2.26 -0.93
CA ALA A 91 -11.46 -1.43 -0.23
C ALA A 91 -11.27 0.08 -0.51
N SER A 92 -10.02 0.53 -0.62
CA SER A 92 -9.71 1.92 -0.97
C SER A 92 -10.10 2.25 -2.41
N GLN A 93 -9.87 1.33 -3.35
CA GLN A 93 -10.25 1.47 -4.75
C GLN A 93 -11.77 1.50 -4.92
N ASP A 94 -12.50 0.62 -4.22
CA ASP A 94 -13.96 0.61 -4.23
C ASP A 94 -14.55 1.91 -3.66
N ALA A 95 -13.95 2.43 -2.57
CA ALA A 95 -14.37 3.70 -2.01
C ALA A 95 -14.17 4.88 -2.99
N LEU A 96 -13.04 4.90 -3.71
CA LEU A 96 -12.77 5.91 -4.74
C LEU A 96 -13.77 5.80 -5.90
N LYS A 97 -14.03 4.59 -6.39
CA LYS A 97 -14.99 4.35 -7.48
C LYS A 97 -16.41 4.78 -7.09
N ASN A 98 -16.84 4.44 -5.88
CA ASN A 98 -18.14 4.85 -5.36
C ASN A 98 -18.26 6.38 -5.26
N GLU A 99 -17.19 7.06 -4.84
CA GLU A 99 -17.21 8.53 -4.77
C GLU A 99 -17.19 9.17 -6.17
N GLU A 100 -16.47 8.58 -7.13
CA GLU A 100 -16.52 9.00 -8.53
C GLU A 100 -17.95 8.90 -9.11
N ASP A 101 -18.62 7.77 -8.90
CA ASP A 101 -20.01 7.56 -9.34
C ASP A 101 -20.97 8.57 -8.71
N ARG A 102 -20.77 8.90 -7.42
CA ARG A 102 -21.54 9.95 -6.73
C ARG A 102 -21.32 11.32 -7.35
N ILE A 103 -20.07 11.68 -7.68
CA ILE A 103 -19.75 12.96 -8.33
C ILE A 103 -20.36 13.03 -9.73
N ILE A 104 -20.26 11.97 -10.52
CA ILE A 104 -20.88 11.87 -11.85
C ILE A 104 -22.40 12.07 -11.76
N THR A 105 -23.05 11.41 -10.81
CA THR A 105 -24.49 11.51 -10.60
C THR A 105 -24.89 12.94 -10.22
N LYS A 106 -24.16 13.59 -9.31
CA LYS A 106 -24.37 15.01 -8.96
C LYS A 106 -24.22 15.91 -10.18
N ARG A 107 -23.18 15.73 -11.01
CA ARG A 107 -22.97 16.50 -12.24
C ARG A 107 -24.12 16.35 -13.22
N LYS A 108 -24.64 15.12 -13.40
CA LYS A 108 -25.82 14.86 -14.25
C LYS A 108 -27.05 15.61 -13.73
N MET A 109 -27.33 15.55 -12.43
CA MET A 109 -28.47 16.28 -11.84
C MET A 109 -28.36 17.80 -12.05
N PHE A 110 -27.17 18.38 -11.84
CA PHE A 110 -26.94 19.80 -12.10
C PHE A 110 -27.11 20.16 -13.58
N ALA A 111 -26.68 19.30 -14.51
CA ALA A 111 -26.87 19.52 -15.93
C ALA A 111 -28.36 19.52 -16.32
N THR A 112 -29.13 18.56 -15.79
CA THR A 112 -30.60 18.51 -15.98
C THR A 112 -31.28 19.74 -15.43
N PHE A 113 -30.95 20.12 -14.19
CA PHE A 113 -31.51 21.32 -13.56
C PHE A 113 -31.20 22.59 -14.38
N ARG A 114 -29.97 22.71 -14.87
CA ARG A 114 -29.56 23.84 -15.73
C ARG A 114 -30.31 23.88 -17.06
N SER A 115 -30.62 22.72 -17.65
CA SER A 115 -31.47 22.65 -18.86
C SER A 115 -32.86 23.17 -18.55
N MET A 116 -33.49 22.68 -17.48
CA MET A 116 -34.85 23.08 -17.10
C MET A 116 -34.98 24.60 -16.86
N ILE A 117 -33.98 25.23 -16.23
CA ILE A 117 -33.97 26.69 -16.06
C ILE A 117 -33.89 27.40 -17.41
N LYS A 118 -33.00 26.96 -18.32
CA LYS A 118 -32.88 27.56 -19.65
C LYS A 118 -34.16 27.42 -20.47
N ASP A 119 -34.82 26.28 -20.34
CA ASP A 119 -36.08 26.00 -21.04
C ASP A 119 -37.23 26.85 -20.46
N MET A 120 -37.19 27.19 -19.17
CA MET A 120 -38.12 28.15 -18.54
C MET A 120 -37.85 29.60 -18.92
N ASP A 121 -36.59 30.03 -19.00
CA ASP A 121 -36.22 31.40 -19.41
C ASP A 121 -36.50 31.67 -20.89
N ALA A 122 -36.75 30.63 -21.69
CA ALA A 122 -37.06 30.72 -23.12
C ALA A 122 -38.57 30.79 -23.44
N LEU A 123 -39.43 30.71 -22.42
CA LEU A 123 -40.89 30.87 -22.48
C LEU A 123 -41.31 32.30 -22.10
#